data_AF-A0A9D8JGZ8-F1
#
_entry.id   AF-A0A9D8JGZ8-F1
#
_cell.length_a   1.000
_cell.length_b   1.000
_cell.length_c   1.000
_cell.angle_alpha   90.00
_cell.angle_beta   90.00
_cell.angle_gamma   90.00
#
_symmetry.space_group_name_H-M   'P 1'
#
loop_
_entity.id
_entity.type
_entity.pdbx_description
1 polymer ?
#
loop_
_entity_poly.entity_id
_entity_poly.type
_entity_poly.pdbx_seq_one_letter_code
_entity_poly.pdbx_strand_id
1 'polypeptide(L)'
;MESYILISFYREPPLSLLALSPLSPTAGNNNGWVTISAGWEHTLALKSDGTLWAWGRNNFGQLGDGTAIDKYTPTQIGSDNNWGSISAGREHTVALKSDGTLWAWGRNNFGQLGDETAIDKNTPTQIGSDNRWVIIAVGRDHAIALRSDGTLWAWGYNVQGQLGDGTAIDKYIPTQIGSDNRWVALSAGAWHTVALKSDGTLWTWGNNAAGQLGDGTLANKYIPTQVGTDDRWVSISAGGAHTLAIKSDGTLWTWGYNEYGQLGNGTSTDRSIPTQAGTDNKWVSISAGWGHTLALKSDGTLWAWGYNEYGQLGQGTTTDRNIITQVGTDNRWVSIFTGRVHSIALKSDGSLWTWGYNLYGHLGDGARQNKHTPVQIYFQYTFTVTKTGTGTGRVTAGENCTLKWTNNIGTCTVNDNATITLFGIPNTGSTFAGWSIGTGSASLCTGIGNCTFNITQHSSVTATFISPNPPDLEGVWQSLSGRSFGARYMVRGSLVIRNTGLQAAGRFTVAYYLSDDGVTPDSILKTASVFSLSAGASRTLSFSHFASQSLQGKYIIAVIDSGGVIGETDETNNLAIGLIN
;
A
#
# COMPACT_ATOMS: atom_id res chain seq x y z
N MET A 1 10.89 28.32 7.82
CA MET A 1 10.84 27.66 9.13
C MET A 1 11.31 26.24 8.89
N GLU A 2 12.62 26.06 9.05
CA GLU A 2 13.36 24.84 8.72
C GLU A 2 13.23 23.83 9.88
N SER A 3 12.94 22.57 9.55
CA SER A 3 12.79 21.48 10.50
C SER A 3 14.16 20.91 10.88
N TYR A 4 14.49 20.99 12.17
CA TYR A 4 15.71 20.44 12.75
C TYR A 4 15.57 18.93 12.97
N ILE A 5 16.47 18.13 12.38
CA ILE A 5 16.69 16.73 12.79
C ILE A 5 17.70 16.76 13.94
N LEU A 6 17.31 16.20 15.08
CA LEU A 6 18.10 16.17 16.30
C LEU A 6 19.32 15.25 16.11
N ILE A 7 20.49 15.84 15.81
CA ILE A 7 21.79 15.19 15.95
C ILE A 7 22.23 15.43 17.40
N SER A 8 22.23 14.39 18.22
CA SER A 8 22.79 14.44 19.58
C SER A 8 24.31 14.47 19.51
N PHE A 9 24.91 15.60 19.92
CA PHE A 9 26.34 15.74 20.14
C PHE A 9 26.73 15.13 21.49
N TYR A 10 27.60 14.13 21.50
CA TYR A 10 28.53 13.86 22.60
C TYR A 10 29.88 13.42 22.02
N ARG A 11 30.90 14.26 22.26
CA ARG A 11 32.35 14.16 21.96
C ARG A 11 32.83 13.04 21.01
N GLU A 12 33.36 13.48 19.87
CA GLU A 12 34.12 12.75 18.85
C GLU A 12 34.96 11.54 19.34
N PRO A 13 34.61 10.31 18.91
CA PRO A 13 35.53 9.23 18.63
C PRO A 13 35.78 9.13 17.09
N PRO A 14 36.85 8.45 16.64
CA PRO A 14 37.38 8.59 15.29
C PRO A 14 36.37 8.15 14.21
N LEU A 15 36.33 8.95 13.13
CA LEU A 15 35.67 8.72 11.85
C LEU A 15 35.69 7.23 11.41
N SER A 16 34.59 6.50 11.65
CA SER A 16 34.07 5.40 10.80
C SER A 16 32.87 4.65 11.43
N LEU A 17 31.95 5.35 12.09
CA LEU A 17 30.68 4.77 12.56
C LEU A 17 29.51 5.69 12.23
N LEU A 18 29.44 6.08 10.95
CA LEU A 18 28.13 6.25 10.34
C LEU A 18 27.74 4.83 9.92
N ALA A 19 26.72 4.24 10.54
CA ALA A 19 25.77 3.50 9.72
C ALA A 19 25.54 4.42 8.53
N LEU A 20 25.90 3.96 7.32
CA LEU A 20 25.58 4.69 6.10
C LEU A 20 24.11 5.08 6.26
N SER A 21 23.87 6.35 6.62
CA SER A 21 22.67 7.02 6.20
C SER A 21 22.59 6.66 4.73
N PRO A 22 21.51 6.01 4.25
CA PRO A 22 21.35 5.86 2.82
C PRO A 22 21.64 7.24 2.26
N LEU A 23 22.62 7.34 1.34
CA LEU A 23 22.91 8.56 0.60
C LEU A 23 21.58 9.28 0.45
N SER A 24 21.46 10.50 1.00
CA SER A 24 20.22 11.26 0.88
C SER A 24 19.75 11.09 -0.56
N PRO A 25 18.58 10.49 -0.81
CA PRO A 25 18.23 10.06 -2.14
C PRO A 25 18.34 11.29 -3.04
N THR A 26 19.32 11.25 -3.94
CA THR A 26 19.48 12.28 -4.96
C THR A 26 18.13 12.43 -5.65
N ALA A 27 17.67 13.68 -5.78
CA ALA A 27 16.40 14.06 -6.38
C ALA A 27 16.04 13.15 -7.57
N GLY A 28 15.13 12.20 -7.33
CA GLY A 28 14.83 11.07 -8.21
C GLY A 28 14.17 9.90 -7.48
N ASN A 29 13.67 10.10 -6.25
CA ASN A 29 13.02 9.07 -5.44
C ASN A 29 11.63 8.75 -6.00
N ASN A 30 11.53 7.70 -6.79
CA ASN A 30 10.23 7.34 -7.37
C ASN A 30 9.25 6.72 -6.35
N ASN A 31 9.71 6.17 -5.21
CA ASN A 31 8.84 5.43 -4.26
C ASN A 31 9.00 5.81 -2.77
N GLY A 32 10.04 6.58 -2.42
CA GLY A 32 10.23 7.15 -1.07
C GLY A 32 10.67 6.20 0.06
N TRP A 33 11.09 4.96 -0.18
CA TRP A 33 11.50 4.05 0.90
C TRP A 33 12.80 4.45 1.60
N VAL A 34 12.83 4.33 2.92
CA VAL A 34 14.01 4.64 3.74
C VAL A 34 14.46 3.49 4.62
N THR A 35 13.52 2.69 5.15
CA THR A 35 13.83 1.59 6.09
C THR A 35 12.96 0.39 5.78
N ILE A 36 13.55 -0.80 5.78
CA ILE A 36 12.83 -2.08 5.70
C ILE A 36 13.14 -2.89 6.96
N SER A 37 12.18 -3.65 7.45
CA SER A 37 12.44 -4.73 8.40
C SER A 37 11.72 -5.99 7.95
N ALA A 38 12.46 -7.06 7.77
CA ALA A 38 11.92 -8.37 7.42
C ALA A 38 11.80 -9.21 8.69
N GLY A 39 10.57 -9.62 9.01
CA GLY A 39 10.32 -10.60 10.06
C GLY A 39 10.51 -12.02 9.55
N TRP A 40 9.89 -13.00 10.20
CA TRP A 40 10.02 -14.37 9.69
C TRP A 40 9.29 -14.57 8.37
N GLU A 41 8.06 -14.10 8.29
CA GLU A 41 7.17 -14.31 7.14
C GLU A 41 6.32 -13.08 6.82
N HIS A 42 6.69 -11.92 7.37
CA HIS A 42 6.14 -10.60 7.06
C HIS A 42 7.26 -9.59 6.83
N THR A 43 6.92 -8.50 6.16
CA THR A 43 7.83 -7.40 5.85
C THR A 43 7.16 -6.09 6.21
N LEU A 44 7.94 -5.22 6.83
CA LEU A 44 7.59 -3.85 7.18
C LEU A 44 8.48 -2.89 6.40
N ALA A 45 7.95 -1.72 6.10
CA ALA A 45 8.71 -0.68 5.45
C ALA A 45 8.24 0.72 5.85
N LEU A 46 9.18 1.64 5.97
CA LEU A 46 8.94 3.07 6.19
C LEU A 46 9.27 3.85 4.93
N LYS A 47 8.38 4.77 4.57
CA LYS A 47 8.65 5.80 3.58
C LYS A 47 9.23 7.06 4.23
N SER A 48 9.86 7.90 3.43
CA SER A 48 10.48 9.17 3.83
C SER A 48 9.47 10.19 4.33
N ASP A 49 8.19 10.01 3.98
CA ASP A 49 7.07 10.78 4.53
C ASP A 49 6.62 10.28 5.92
N GLY A 50 7.30 9.29 6.48
CA GLY A 50 7.03 8.70 7.79
C GLY A 50 5.83 7.74 7.83
N THR A 51 5.28 7.35 6.68
CA THR A 51 4.21 6.35 6.61
C THR A 51 4.73 4.92 6.77
N LEU A 52 3.96 4.08 7.47
CA LEU A 52 4.24 2.66 7.70
C LEU A 52 3.48 1.79 6.71
N TRP A 53 4.17 0.79 6.16
CA TRP A 53 3.62 -0.19 5.24
C TRP A 53 4.00 -1.59 5.67
N ALA A 54 3.09 -2.56 5.50
CA ALA A 54 3.33 -3.95 5.85
C ALA A 54 2.71 -4.91 4.83
N TRP A 55 3.33 -6.09 4.68
CA TRP A 55 2.81 -7.20 3.87
C TRP A 55 3.38 -8.54 4.32
N GLY A 56 2.82 -9.63 3.83
CA GLY A 56 3.14 -11.01 4.19
C GLY A 56 2.09 -11.64 5.09
N ARG A 57 2.55 -12.59 5.91
CA ARG A 57 1.72 -13.36 6.86
C ARG A 57 1.14 -12.45 7.96
N ASN A 58 -0.13 -12.64 8.31
CA ASN A 58 -0.84 -11.80 9.29
C ASN A 58 -1.73 -12.57 10.28
N ASN A 59 -1.55 -13.87 10.45
CA ASN A 59 -2.44 -14.70 11.26
C ASN A 59 -2.50 -14.33 12.76
N PHE A 60 -1.57 -13.51 13.26
CA PHE A 60 -1.56 -12.97 14.63
C PHE A 60 -1.67 -11.43 14.65
N GLY A 61 -2.01 -10.81 13.51
CA GLY A 61 -2.11 -9.36 13.41
C GLY A 61 -0.77 -8.63 13.30
N GLN A 62 0.33 -9.33 12.99
CA GLN A 62 1.69 -8.78 12.92
C GLN A 62 1.88 -7.69 11.84
N LEU A 63 0.94 -7.54 10.91
CA LEU A 63 0.92 -6.42 9.96
C LEU A 63 0.34 -5.14 10.58
N GLY A 64 -0.51 -5.25 11.60
CA GLY A 64 -1.08 -4.09 12.30
C GLY A 64 -2.27 -3.42 11.59
N ASP A 65 -2.85 -4.06 10.57
CA ASP A 65 -3.93 -3.48 9.74
C ASP A 65 -5.34 -3.66 10.35
N GLY A 66 -5.44 -4.12 11.60
CA GLY A 66 -6.70 -4.44 12.27
C GLY A 66 -7.33 -5.76 11.83
N THR A 67 -6.65 -6.54 10.97
CA THR A 67 -7.12 -7.85 10.51
C THR A 67 -6.15 -8.96 10.90
N ALA A 68 -6.54 -10.21 10.63
CA ALA A 68 -5.66 -11.37 10.71
C ALA A 68 -5.41 -11.99 9.31
N ILE A 69 -5.50 -11.15 8.26
CA ILE A 69 -5.49 -11.59 6.86
C ILE A 69 -4.17 -11.22 6.21
N ASP A 70 -3.52 -12.20 5.58
CA ASP A 70 -2.28 -12.02 4.84
C ASP A 70 -2.44 -10.96 3.74
N LYS A 71 -1.38 -10.18 3.49
CA LYS A 71 -1.32 -9.21 2.39
C LYS A 71 -0.21 -9.59 1.45
N TYR A 72 -0.53 -9.70 0.16
CA TYR A 72 0.45 -10.10 -0.84
C TYR A 72 1.13 -8.91 -1.54
N THR A 73 0.65 -7.70 -1.26
CA THR A 73 1.22 -6.44 -1.73
C THR A 73 1.40 -5.50 -0.54
N PRO A 74 2.39 -4.58 -0.59
CA PRO A 74 2.56 -3.56 0.43
C PRO A 74 1.26 -2.80 0.72
N THR A 75 0.83 -2.81 1.98
CA THR A 75 -0.41 -2.15 2.44
C THR A 75 -0.06 -1.12 3.51
N GLN A 76 -0.57 0.10 3.38
CA GLN A 76 -0.33 1.15 4.37
C GLN A 76 -1.05 0.83 5.68
N ILE A 77 -0.38 1.06 6.81
CA ILE A 77 -0.87 0.76 8.15
C ILE A 77 -1.24 2.05 8.86
N GLY A 78 -2.56 2.24 9.05
CA GLY A 78 -3.11 3.47 9.62
C GLY A 78 -2.90 4.70 8.75
N SER A 79 -3.17 5.88 9.32
CA SER A 79 -2.99 7.19 8.67
C SER A 79 -1.79 7.97 9.19
N ASP A 80 -1.08 7.43 10.18
CA ASP A 80 0.05 8.10 10.82
C ASP A 80 1.24 8.19 9.87
N ASN A 81 1.94 9.33 9.94
CA ASN A 81 3.07 9.68 9.09
C ASN A 81 4.30 10.11 9.92
N ASN A 82 4.37 9.67 11.17
CA ASN A 82 5.45 9.98 12.10
C ASN A 82 6.15 8.73 12.63
N TRP A 83 6.14 7.64 11.85
CA TRP A 83 6.93 6.45 12.18
C TRP A 83 8.42 6.72 11.91
N GLY A 84 9.28 6.38 12.87
CA GLY A 84 10.72 6.64 12.81
C GLY A 84 11.59 5.39 12.73
N SER A 85 11.16 4.28 13.35
CA SER A 85 11.90 3.02 13.32
C SER A 85 10.95 1.82 13.42
N ILE A 86 11.37 0.69 12.83
CA ILE A 86 10.60 -0.56 12.77
C ILE A 86 11.54 -1.74 12.97
N SER A 87 11.07 -2.75 13.70
CA SER A 87 11.76 -4.03 13.85
C SER A 87 10.73 -5.16 13.93
N ALA A 88 10.90 -6.13 13.05
CA ALA A 88 10.00 -7.28 12.90
C ALA A 88 10.62 -8.52 13.56
N GLY A 89 9.86 -9.17 14.43
CA GLY A 89 10.22 -10.47 15.00
C GLY A 89 9.63 -11.62 14.18
N ARG A 90 9.36 -12.76 14.84
CA ARG A 90 8.74 -13.92 14.18
C ARG A 90 7.31 -13.64 13.73
N GLU A 91 6.47 -13.25 14.66
CA GLU A 91 5.03 -13.06 14.49
C GLU A 91 4.57 -11.79 15.22
N HIS A 92 5.49 -10.86 15.46
CA HIS A 92 5.22 -9.58 16.12
C HIS A 92 6.10 -8.48 15.55
N THR A 93 5.74 -7.25 15.87
CA THR A 93 6.37 -6.03 15.39
C THR A 93 6.51 -5.06 16.55
N VAL A 94 7.67 -4.42 16.64
CA VAL A 94 7.94 -3.29 17.52
C VAL A 94 8.37 -2.12 16.65
N ALA A 95 7.90 -0.92 16.97
CA ALA A 95 8.19 0.29 16.22
C ALA A 95 8.34 1.49 17.14
N LEU A 96 9.05 2.50 16.67
CA LEU A 96 9.15 3.81 17.30
C LEU A 96 8.51 4.86 16.40
N LYS A 97 7.77 5.78 17.02
CA LYS A 97 7.45 7.05 16.35
C LYS A 97 8.61 8.03 16.50
N SER A 98 8.62 9.08 15.66
CA SER A 98 9.65 10.11 15.63
C SER A 98 9.71 10.95 16.92
N ASP A 99 8.66 10.91 17.73
CA ASP A 99 8.62 11.51 19.07
C ASP A 99 9.26 10.63 20.16
N GLY A 100 9.79 9.45 19.79
CA GLY A 100 10.45 8.50 20.69
C GLY A 100 9.49 7.59 21.46
N THR A 101 8.18 7.61 21.16
CA THR A 101 7.22 6.68 21.77
C THR A 101 7.35 5.26 21.19
N LEU A 102 7.18 4.25 22.05
CA LEU A 102 7.27 2.83 21.71
C LEU A 102 5.90 2.25 21.38
N TRP A 103 5.82 1.47 20.31
CA TRP A 103 4.59 0.82 19.85
C TRP A 103 4.87 -0.64 19.51
N ALA A 104 3.92 -1.53 19.78
CA ALA A 104 4.04 -2.94 19.43
C ALA A 104 2.69 -3.55 19.04
N TRP A 105 2.74 -4.59 18.20
CA TRP A 105 1.59 -5.39 17.78
C TRP A 105 2.02 -6.77 17.25
N GLY A 106 1.05 -7.67 17.10
CA GLY A 106 1.21 -9.06 16.69
C GLY A 106 0.99 -10.04 17.84
N ARG A 107 1.67 -11.19 17.76
CA ARG A 107 1.63 -12.26 18.77
C ARG A 107 2.26 -11.81 20.09
N ASN A 108 1.65 -12.18 21.24
CA ASN A 108 2.07 -11.72 22.57
C ASN A 108 2.08 -12.80 23.67
N ASN A 109 2.10 -14.09 23.31
CA ASN A 109 1.98 -15.17 24.29
C ASN A 109 3.13 -15.26 25.33
N PHE A 110 4.24 -14.56 25.12
CA PHE A 110 5.38 -14.46 26.04
C PHE A 110 5.62 -13.03 26.55
N GLY A 111 4.66 -12.11 26.33
CA GLY A 111 4.83 -10.71 26.67
C GLY A 111 5.76 -9.93 25.73
N GLN A 112 6.02 -10.45 24.51
CA GLN A 112 6.94 -9.85 23.54
C GLN A 112 6.48 -8.47 23.01
N LEU A 113 5.21 -8.08 23.24
CA LEU A 113 4.75 -6.72 22.98
C LEU A 113 5.10 -5.75 24.11
N GLY A 114 5.35 -6.24 25.32
CA GLY A 114 5.74 -5.41 26.47
C GLY A 114 4.59 -4.61 27.09
N ASP A 115 3.33 -4.98 26.80
CA ASP A 115 2.12 -4.24 27.17
C ASP A 115 1.48 -4.71 28.49
N GLU A 116 2.23 -5.39 29.36
CA GLU A 116 1.76 -6.03 30.61
C GLU A 116 0.83 -7.23 30.40
N THR A 117 0.52 -7.61 29.15
CA THR A 117 -0.42 -8.69 28.84
C THR A 117 0.22 -9.83 28.05
N ALA A 118 -0.48 -10.96 28.00
CA ALA A 118 -0.16 -12.09 27.13
C ALA A 118 -1.04 -12.12 25.86
N ILE A 119 -1.65 -10.98 25.49
CA ILE A 119 -2.75 -10.92 24.52
C ILE A 119 -2.26 -10.32 23.20
N ASP A 120 -2.52 -11.04 22.11
CA ASP A 120 -2.19 -10.58 20.76
C ASP A 120 -2.89 -9.25 20.42
N LYS A 121 -2.21 -8.39 19.65
CA LYS A 121 -2.76 -7.11 19.19
C LYS A 121 -2.68 -7.05 17.67
N ASN A 122 -3.77 -6.77 16.99
CA ASN A 122 -3.77 -6.65 15.53
C ASN A 122 -3.69 -5.20 15.02
N THR A 123 -3.48 -4.24 15.93
CA THR A 123 -3.27 -2.82 15.62
C THR A 123 -2.11 -2.29 16.44
N PRO A 124 -1.34 -1.31 15.92
CA PRO A 124 -0.27 -0.68 16.68
C PRO A 124 -0.79 -0.15 18.02
N THR A 125 -0.20 -0.64 19.11
CA THR A 125 -0.56 -0.26 20.48
C THR A 125 0.65 0.40 21.15
N GLN A 126 0.45 1.57 21.74
CA GLN A 126 1.52 2.27 22.46
C GLN A 126 1.89 1.53 23.75
N ILE A 127 3.19 1.43 24.03
CA ILE A 127 3.75 0.71 25.17
C ILE A 127 4.30 1.70 26.18
N GLY A 128 3.58 1.85 27.30
CA GLY A 128 3.89 2.83 28.34
C GLY A 128 3.81 4.29 27.86
N SER A 129 4.29 5.21 28.68
CA SER A 129 4.27 6.66 28.40
C SER A 129 5.66 7.27 28.15
N ASP A 130 6.73 6.45 28.22
CA ASP A 130 8.10 6.92 27.98
C ASP A 130 8.31 7.20 26.48
N ASN A 131 8.95 8.33 26.19
CA ASN A 131 9.24 8.82 24.85
C ASN A 131 10.74 8.97 24.59
N ARG A 132 11.58 8.34 25.41
CA ARG A 132 13.04 8.39 25.29
C ARG A 132 13.60 7.23 24.47
N TRP A 133 12.78 6.39 23.86
CA TRP A 133 13.26 5.25 23.08
C TRP A 133 13.93 5.72 21.78
N VAL A 134 15.10 5.16 21.47
CA VAL A 134 15.90 5.58 20.30
C VAL A 134 16.33 4.43 19.41
N ILE A 135 16.54 3.23 19.96
CA ILE A 135 16.95 2.03 19.21
C ILE A 135 16.08 0.87 19.67
N ILE A 136 15.65 0.05 18.73
CA ILE A 136 14.94 -1.21 18.96
C ILE A 136 15.61 -2.32 18.15
N ALA A 137 15.65 -3.52 18.70
CA ALA A 137 15.93 -4.74 17.96
C ALA A 137 15.02 -5.86 18.49
N VAL A 138 14.54 -6.68 17.57
CA VAL A 138 13.53 -7.70 17.88
C VAL A 138 14.03 -9.05 17.38
N GLY A 139 14.08 -10.02 18.30
CA GLY A 139 14.44 -11.39 18.00
C GLY A 139 13.22 -12.21 17.60
N ARG A 140 13.28 -13.53 17.81
CA ARG A 140 12.14 -14.40 17.49
C ARG A 140 10.90 -14.03 18.30
N ASP A 141 11.03 -14.07 19.63
CA ASP A 141 9.93 -13.86 20.58
C ASP A 141 10.37 -12.96 21.76
N HIS A 142 11.40 -12.12 21.57
CA HIS A 142 11.88 -11.13 22.55
C HIS A 142 12.26 -9.81 21.86
N ALA A 143 12.29 -8.74 22.64
CA ALA A 143 12.68 -7.41 22.18
C ALA A 143 13.67 -6.77 23.14
N ILE A 144 14.55 -5.95 22.57
CA ILE A 144 15.55 -5.16 23.28
C ILE A 144 15.52 -3.74 22.73
N ALA A 145 15.78 -2.76 23.58
CA ALA A 145 15.75 -1.36 23.20
C ALA A 145 16.73 -0.52 24.00
N LEU A 146 17.15 0.60 23.41
CA LEU A 146 17.90 1.65 24.09
C LEU A 146 17.02 2.87 24.28
N ARG A 147 17.22 3.53 25.43
CA ARG A 147 16.76 4.91 25.63
C ARG A 147 17.85 5.90 25.27
N SER A 148 17.48 7.17 25.11
CA SER A 148 18.37 8.28 24.77
C SER A 148 19.44 8.58 25.82
N ASP A 149 19.25 8.09 27.05
CA ASP A 149 20.25 8.11 28.12
C ASP A 149 21.27 6.96 28.02
N GLY A 150 21.16 6.11 27.00
CA GLY A 150 22.03 4.97 26.73
C GLY A 150 21.70 3.70 27.51
N THR A 151 20.64 3.72 28.35
CA THR A 151 20.24 2.53 29.13
C THR A 151 19.63 1.45 28.26
N LEU A 152 19.95 0.19 28.57
CA LEU A 152 19.45 -1.01 27.90
C LEU A 152 18.21 -1.55 28.58
N TRP A 153 17.20 -1.93 27.79
CA TRP A 153 15.94 -2.52 28.25
C TRP A 153 15.60 -3.75 27.42
N ALA A 154 14.96 -4.74 28.04
CA ALA A 154 14.54 -5.97 27.36
C ALA A 154 13.22 -6.50 27.89
N TRP A 155 12.46 -7.20 27.04
CA TRP A 155 11.22 -7.88 27.39
C TRP A 155 10.88 -9.03 26.42
N GLY A 156 9.87 -9.84 26.77
CA GLY A 156 9.43 -11.03 26.05
C GLY A 156 9.99 -12.33 26.63
N TYR A 157 10.16 -13.33 25.76
CA TYR A 157 10.62 -14.67 26.13
C TYR A 157 12.08 -14.69 26.61
N ASN A 158 12.38 -15.41 27.70
CA ASN A 158 13.69 -15.36 28.37
C ASN A 158 14.25 -16.72 28.86
N VAL A 159 13.68 -17.86 28.46
CA VAL A 159 14.13 -19.17 28.98
C VAL A 159 15.62 -19.45 28.72
N GLN A 160 16.20 -18.85 27.68
CA GLN A 160 17.62 -18.99 27.33
C GLN A 160 18.49 -17.86 27.87
N GLY A 161 17.93 -16.89 28.59
CA GLY A 161 18.63 -15.72 29.14
C GLY A 161 18.79 -14.56 28.16
N GLN A 162 18.09 -14.56 27.02
CA GLN A 162 18.24 -13.57 25.94
C GLN A 162 17.84 -12.14 26.33
N LEU A 163 17.15 -11.95 27.46
CA LEU A 163 16.89 -10.61 27.99
C LEU A 163 18.10 -10.04 28.73
N GLY A 164 18.99 -10.89 29.26
CA GLY A 164 20.21 -10.46 29.94
C GLY A 164 20.01 -9.96 31.38
N ASP A 165 18.84 -10.22 31.97
CA ASP A 165 18.46 -9.73 33.31
C ASP A 165 18.96 -10.60 34.47
N GLY A 166 19.78 -11.61 34.19
CA GLY A 166 20.27 -12.59 35.15
C GLY A 166 19.27 -13.72 35.45
N THR A 167 18.11 -13.76 34.79
CA THR A 167 17.06 -14.77 35.04
C THR A 167 16.67 -15.52 33.77
N ALA A 168 15.96 -16.63 33.93
CA ALA A 168 15.34 -17.39 32.83
C ALA A 168 13.82 -17.12 32.72
N ILE A 169 13.37 -15.95 33.18
CA ILE A 169 11.95 -15.63 33.38
C ILE A 169 11.51 -14.58 32.36
N ASP A 170 10.43 -14.89 31.64
CA ASP A 170 9.81 -13.98 30.66
C ASP A 170 9.40 -12.66 31.31
N LYS A 171 9.49 -11.55 30.56
CA LYS A 171 9.10 -10.22 31.04
C LYS A 171 8.01 -9.65 30.16
N TYR A 172 6.93 -9.22 30.79
CA TYR A 172 5.76 -8.67 30.12
C TYR A 172 5.80 -7.15 29.98
N ILE A 173 6.87 -6.52 30.49
CA ILE A 173 7.14 -5.08 30.39
C ILE A 173 8.60 -4.85 30.07
N PRO A 174 8.94 -3.74 29.37
CA PRO A 174 10.31 -3.30 29.25
C PRO A 174 10.99 -3.23 30.62
N THR A 175 12.04 -4.02 30.82
CA THR A 175 12.80 -4.11 32.06
C THR A 175 14.24 -3.68 31.81
N GLN A 176 14.77 -2.77 32.64
CA GLN A 176 16.14 -2.29 32.50
C GLN A 176 17.16 -3.40 32.79
N ILE A 177 18.21 -3.46 31.98
CA ILE A 177 19.26 -4.48 32.04
C ILE A 177 20.57 -3.83 32.50
N GLY A 178 20.94 -4.10 33.75
CA GLY A 178 22.13 -3.53 34.37
C GLY A 178 22.09 -2.00 34.51
N SER A 179 23.24 -1.41 34.82
CA SER A 179 23.40 0.03 35.02
C SER A 179 24.32 0.70 33.98
N ASP A 180 24.88 -0.06 33.04
CA ASP A 180 25.72 0.50 31.96
C ASP A 180 24.84 1.26 30.97
N ASN A 181 25.35 2.40 30.51
CA ASN A 181 24.67 3.31 29.59
C ASN A 181 25.51 3.63 28.34
N ARG A 182 26.55 2.84 28.08
CA ARG A 182 27.43 3.02 26.91
C ARG A 182 26.98 2.24 25.69
N TRP A 183 25.79 1.64 25.70
CA TRP A 183 25.27 0.86 24.59
C TRP A 183 24.98 1.76 23.39
N VAL A 184 25.35 1.32 22.18
CA VAL A 184 25.16 2.10 20.94
C VAL A 184 24.56 1.33 19.78
N ALA A 185 24.62 0.00 19.78
CA ALA A 185 24.02 -0.83 18.75
C ALA A 185 23.48 -2.13 19.33
N LEU A 186 22.36 -2.61 18.79
CA LEU A 186 21.67 -3.81 19.21
C LEU A 186 21.34 -4.69 18.02
N SER A 187 21.44 -6.00 18.18
CA SER A 187 20.90 -6.99 17.25
C SER A 187 20.41 -8.20 18.02
N ALA A 188 19.26 -8.75 17.61
CA ALA A 188 18.63 -9.88 18.27
C ALA A 188 18.41 -11.01 17.27
N GLY A 189 18.99 -12.16 17.56
CA GLY A 189 18.80 -13.38 16.78
C GLY A 189 17.56 -14.14 17.24
N ALA A 190 17.49 -15.44 16.94
CA ALA A 190 16.32 -16.21 17.37
C ALA A 190 16.16 -16.23 18.89
N TRP A 191 17.24 -16.52 19.61
CA TRP A 191 17.25 -16.70 21.08
C TRP A 191 18.51 -16.15 21.74
N HIS A 192 19.24 -15.27 21.05
CA HIS A 192 20.44 -14.64 21.56
C HIS A 192 20.43 -13.16 21.18
N THR A 193 21.23 -12.38 21.92
CA THR A 193 21.34 -10.95 21.76
C THR A 193 22.80 -10.58 21.63
N VAL A 194 23.06 -9.60 20.77
CA VAL A 194 24.38 -9.05 20.46
C VAL A 194 24.28 -7.53 20.57
N ALA A 195 25.28 -6.90 21.18
CA ALA A 195 25.30 -5.46 21.36
C ALA A 195 26.73 -4.91 21.27
N LEU A 196 26.83 -3.65 20.87
CA LEU A 196 28.07 -2.87 20.93
C LEU A 196 27.97 -1.79 21.98
N LYS A 197 29.10 -1.52 22.64
CA LYS A 197 29.29 -0.32 23.44
C LYS A 197 30.04 0.75 22.63
N SER A 198 29.97 2.00 23.09
CA SER A 198 30.59 3.16 22.46
C SER A 198 32.12 3.10 22.41
N ASP A 199 32.73 2.24 23.22
CA ASP A 199 34.16 1.91 23.17
C ASP A 199 34.49 0.84 22.11
N GLY A 200 33.52 0.43 21.28
CA GLY A 200 33.68 -0.55 20.21
C GLY A 200 33.81 -2.01 20.68
N THR A 201 33.57 -2.28 21.97
CA THR A 201 33.55 -3.64 22.51
C THR A 201 32.25 -4.37 22.17
N LEU A 202 32.38 -5.67 21.90
CA LEU A 202 31.27 -6.58 21.55
C LEU A 202 30.78 -7.36 22.77
N TRP A 203 29.47 -7.41 22.96
CA TRP A 203 28.83 -8.12 24.08
C TRP A 203 27.70 -9.01 23.58
N THR A 204 27.56 -10.19 24.18
CA THR A 204 26.59 -11.20 23.78
C THR A 204 25.96 -11.89 24.99
N TRP A 205 24.71 -12.33 24.86
CA TRP A 205 24.00 -13.14 25.85
C TRP A 205 22.82 -13.93 25.24
N GLY A 206 22.23 -14.83 26.01
CA GLY A 206 21.15 -15.73 25.60
C GLY A 206 21.63 -17.15 25.26
N ASN A 207 20.95 -17.78 24.30
CA ASN A 207 21.24 -19.14 23.86
C ASN A 207 22.64 -19.25 23.24
N ASN A 208 23.39 -20.30 23.56
CA ASN A 208 24.75 -20.52 23.07
C ASN A 208 25.02 -21.96 22.58
N ALA A 209 23.98 -22.73 22.28
CA ALA A 209 24.14 -24.15 21.96
C ALA A 209 25.03 -24.44 20.74
N ALA A 210 25.16 -23.47 19.82
CA ALA A 210 26.01 -23.55 18.62
C ALA A 210 27.24 -22.62 18.70
N GLY A 211 27.51 -22.03 19.87
CA GLY A 211 28.61 -21.08 20.04
C GLY A 211 28.31 -19.68 19.50
N GLN A 212 27.04 -19.33 19.25
CA GLN A 212 26.62 -18.04 18.69
C GLN A 212 26.95 -16.83 19.59
N LEU A 213 27.33 -17.04 20.85
CA LEU A 213 27.80 -15.95 21.70
C LEU A 213 29.27 -15.59 21.43
N GLY A 214 30.05 -16.46 20.79
CA GLY A 214 31.43 -16.17 20.40
C GLY A 214 32.44 -16.15 21.55
N ASP A 215 32.04 -16.53 22.77
CA ASP A 215 32.87 -16.48 23.97
C ASP A 215 33.79 -17.70 24.16
N GLY A 216 33.87 -18.57 23.15
CA GLY A 216 34.62 -19.82 23.20
C GLY A 216 33.90 -20.96 23.93
N THR A 217 32.71 -20.72 24.47
CA THR A 217 31.91 -21.74 25.17
C THR A 217 30.65 -22.10 24.40
N LEU A 218 29.90 -23.08 24.91
CA LEU A 218 28.57 -23.47 24.41
C LEU A 218 27.47 -23.25 25.48
N ALA A 219 27.81 -22.58 26.58
CA ALA A 219 26.90 -22.36 27.69
C ALA A 219 26.12 -21.05 27.47
N ASN A 220 24.81 -21.10 27.72
CA ASN A 220 23.96 -19.91 27.70
C ASN A 220 24.49 -18.85 28.69
N LYS A 221 24.28 -17.57 28.38
CA LYS A 221 24.59 -16.47 29.29
C LYS A 221 23.33 -15.71 29.62
N TYR A 222 23.10 -15.50 30.90
CA TYR A 222 21.94 -14.80 31.42
C TYR A 222 22.20 -13.31 31.66
N ILE A 223 23.43 -12.86 31.45
CA ILE A 223 23.83 -11.45 31.56
C ILE A 223 24.70 -11.09 30.36
N PRO A 224 24.71 -9.80 29.93
CA PRO A 224 25.63 -9.34 28.90
C PRO A 224 27.08 -9.71 29.24
N THR A 225 27.74 -10.43 28.34
CA THR A 225 29.12 -10.91 28.50
C THR A 225 29.97 -10.42 27.34
N GLN A 226 31.15 -9.86 27.62
CA GLN A 226 32.05 -9.36 26.58
C GLN A 226 32.66 -10.51 25.77
N VAL A 227 32.78 -10.32 24.46
CA VAL A 227 33.40 -11.26 23.53
C VAL A 227 34.83 -10.83 23.21
N GLY A 228 35.80 -11.60 23.70
CA GLY A 228 37.22 -11.29 23.52
C GLY A 228 37.62 -9.93 24.09
N THR A 229 38.71 -9.36 23.57
CA THR A 229 39.28 -8.07 24.02
C THR A 229 39.39 -7.04 22.88
N ASP A 230 38.89 -7.35 21.69
CA ASP A 230 38.92 -6.43 20.55
C ASP A 230 37.83 -5.36 20.74
N ASP A 231 38.17 -4.12 20.41
CA ASP A 231 37.39 -2.90 20.60
C ASP A 231 37.13 -2.18 19.27
N ARG A 232 37.37 -2.85 18.14
CA ARG A 232 37.22 -2.28 16.80
C ARG A 232 35.91 -2.69 16.12
N TRP A 233 34.94 -3.24 16.84
CA TRP A 233 33.68 -3.67 16.25
C TRP A 233 32.79 -2.47 15.91
N VAL A 234 32.25 -2.44 14.69
CA VAL A 234 31.46 -1.32 14.17
C VAL A 234 30.09 -1.75 13.61
N SER A 235 29.90 -3.02 13.30
CA SER A 235 28.61 -3.53 12.84
C SER A 235 28.37 -4.92 13.37
N ILE A 236 27.11 -5.24 13.68
CA ILE A 236 26.68 -6.54 14.20
C ILE A 236 25.37 -6.95 13.53
N SER A 237 25.20 -8.26 13.31
CA SER A 237 23.93 -8.83 12.88
C SER A 237 23.77 -10.25 13.43
N ALA A 238 22.66 -10.51 14.11
CA ALA A 238 22.33 -11.78 14.72
C ALA A 238 21.25 -12.50 13.90
N GLY A 239 21.55 -13.73 13.45
CA GLY A 239 20.64 -14.56 12.67
C GLY A 239 19.89 -15.58 13.53
N GLY A 240 19.49 -16.70 12.92
CA GLY A 240 18.81 -17.79 13.63
C GLY A 240 19.65 -18.31 14.80
N ALA A 241 20.86 -18.78 14.50
CA ALA A 241 21.81 -19.29 15.49
C ALA A 241 23.27 -18.96 15.13
N HIS A 242 23.48 -17.89 14.37
CA HIS A 242 24.81 -17.39 14.00
C HIS A 242 24.87 -15.88 14.17
N THR A 243 26.10 -15.36 14.25
CA THR A 243 26.37 -13.94 14.40
C THR A 243 27.41 -13.50 13.39
N LEU A 244 27.20 -12.29 12.87
CA LEU A 244 28.07 -11.61 11.95
C LEU A 244 28.52 -10.30 12.61
N ALA A 245 29.76 -9.89 12.35
CA ALA A 245 30.23 -8.57 12.73
C ALA A 245 31.26 -8.03 11.73
N ILE A 246 31.33 -6.71 11.61
CA ILE A 246 32.38 -6.00 10.85
C ILE A 246 33.23 -5.22 11.84
N LYS A 247 34.56 -5.23 11.62
CA LYS A 247 35.51 -4.36 12.31
C LYS A 247 35.75 -3.06 11.54
N SER A 248 36.27 -2.03 12.21
CA SER A 248 36.54 -0.71 11.61
C SER A 248 37.51 -0.75 10.41
N ASP A 249 38.31 -1.81 10.29
CA ASP A 249 39.15 -2.08 9.12
C ASP A 249 38.39 -2.69 7.92
N GLY A 250 37.07 -2.85 8.03
CA GLY A 250 36.17 -3.39 7.01
C GLY A 250 36.19 -4.91 6.86
N THR A 251 36.87 -5.63 7.75
CA THR A 251 36.91 -7.11 7.75
C THR A 251 35.62 -7.71 8.31
N LEU A 252 35.17 -8.82 7.70
CA LEU A 252 33.97 -9.57 8.11
C LEU A 252 34.35 -10.74 9.02
N TRP A 253 33.63 -10.89 10.13
CA TRP A 253 33.79 -11.96 11.10
C TRP A 253 32.46 -12.66 11.35
N THR A 254 32.52 -13.98 11.50
CA THR A 254 31.32 -14.83 11.64
C THR A 254 31.57 -15.93 12.66
N TRP A 255 30.52 -16.31 13.40
CA TRP A 255 30.55 -17.44 14.34
C TRP A 255 29.13 -17.95 14.64
N GLY A 256 29.04 -19.07 15.36
CA GLY A 256 27.81 -19.80 15.65
C GLY A 256 27.59 -21.00 14.73
N TYR A 257 26.33 -21.33 14.52
CA TYR A 257 25.85 -22.46 13.72
C TYR A 257 26.21 -22.31 12.23
N ASN A 258 26.64 -23.40 11.58
CA ASN A 258 27.18 -23.36 10.22
C ASN A 258 26.81 -24.58 9.34
N GLU A 259 25.83 -25.41 9.69
CA GLU A 259 25.52 -26.61 8.89
C GLU A 259 25.16 -26.27 7.42
N TYR A 260 24.54 -25.11 7.17
CA TYR A 260 24.21 -24.64 5.82
C TYR A 260 25.32 -23.79 5.18
N GLY A 261 26.45 -23.61 5.86
CA GLY A 261 27.55 -22.76 5.39
C GLY A 261 27.34 -21.26 5.60
N GLN A 262 26.42 -20.84 6.48
CA GLN A 262 26.07 -19.44 6.73
C GLN A 262 27.18 -18.57 7.34
N LEU A 263 28.31 -19.18 7.74
CA LEU A 263 29.53 -18.47 8.13
C LEU A 263 30.41 -18.08 6.92
N GLY A 264 30.19 -18.68 5.75
CA GLY A 264 30.86 -18.26 4.51
C GLY A 264 32.37 -18.52 4.48
N ASN A 265 32.87 -19.38 5.37
CA ASN A 265 34.29 -19.68 5.56
C ASN A 265 34.78 -20.93 4.78
N GLY A 266 33.97 -21.44 3.85
CA GLY A 266 34.28 -22.64 3.06
C GLY A 266 34.03 -23.96 3.80
N THR A 267 33.46 -23.93 5.01
CA THR A 267 33.11 -25.13 5.78
C THR A 267 31.64 -25.14 6.18
N SER A 268 31.18 -26.29 6.70
CA SER A 268 29.87 -26.44 7.33
C SER A 268 30.00 -26.73 8.84
N THR A 269 31.07 -26.22 9.47
CA THR A 269 31.40 -26.48 10.87
C THR A 269 31.17 -25.22 11.70
N ASP A 270 30.48 -25.39 12.82
CA ASP A 270 30.21 -24.34 13.79
C ASP A 270 31.49 -23.72 14.35
N ARG A 271 31.40 -22.45 14.77
CA ARG A 271 32.51 -21.73 15.40
C ARG A 271 32.03 -21.09 16.70
N SER A 272 32.68 -21.39 17.82
CA SER A 272 32.36 -20.77 19.12
C SER A 272 33.14 -19.48 19.40
N ILE A 273 33.98 -19.03 18.46
CA ILE A 273 34.73 -17.78 18.53
C ILE A 273 34.60 -17.01 17.21
N PRO A 274 34.60 -15.66 17.24
CA PRO A 274 34.65 -14.86 16.03
C PRO A 274 35.79 -15.30 15.12
N THR A 275 35.44 -15.70 13.89
CA THR A 275 36.40 -16.13 12.87
C THR A 275 36.23 -15.27 11.63
N GLN A 276 37.32 -14.75 11.09
CA GLN A 276 37.28 -13.94 9.88
C GLN A 276 36.76 -14.78 8.70
N ALA A 277 35.80 -14.25 7.94
CA ALA A 277 35.26 -14.88 6.74
C ALA A 277 35.87 -14.24 5.49
N GLY A 278 36.70 -15.00 4.78
CA GLY A 278 37.46 -14.51 3.63
C GLY A 278 38.59 -13.55 4.01
N THR A 279 39.18 -12.91 2.99
CA THR A 279 40.33 -11.99 3.14
C THR A 279 39.99 -10.55 2.74
N ASP A 280 38.76 -10.28 2.31
CA ASP A 280 38.31 -8.94 1.91
C ASP A 280 38.07 -8.05 3.14
N ASN A 281 38.26 -6.76 2.95
CA ASN A 281 38.16 -5.72 3.96
C ASN A 281 37.32 -4.51 3.49
N LYS A 282 36.44 -4.71 2.50
CA LYS A 282 35.55 -3.68 1.96
C LYS A 282 34.09 -3.85 2.38
N TRP A 283 33.83 -4.66 3.40
CA TRP A 283 32.46 -4.92 3.88
C TRP A 283 31.92 -3.70 4.62
N VAL A 284 30.70 -3.28 4.26
CA VAL A 284 30.05 -2.09 4.84
C VAL A 284 28.67 -2.37 5.42
N SER A 285 28.04 -3.48 5.06
CA SER A 285 26.74 -3.89 5.59
C SER A 285 26.64 -5.41 5.64
N ILE A 286 25.97 -5.92 6.67
CA ILE A 286 25.70 -7.34 6.89
C ILE A 286 24.26 -7.52 7.35
N SER A 287 23.64 -8.63 6.96
CA SER A 287 22.30 -9.01 7.40
C SER A 287 22.20 -10.53 7.51
N ALA A 288 21.91 -11.01 8.71
CA ALA A 288 21.82 -12.43 9.05
C ALA A 288 20.34 -12.88 9.10
N GLY A 289 19.97 -13.79 8.20
CA GLY A 289 18.67 -14.45 8.22
C GLY A 289 18.65 -15.67 9.15
N TRP A 290 17.67 -16.56 8.97
CA TRP A 290 17.60 -17.80 9.78
C TRP A 290 18.83 -18.69 9.63
N GLY A 291 19.26 -18.90 8.39
CA GLY A 291 20.41 -19.73 8.04
C GLY A 291 21.12 -19.26 6.78
N HIS A 292 20.91 -18.01 6.38
CA HIS A 292 21.58 -17.40 5.23
C HIS A 292 22.09 -16.01 5.62
N THR A 293 23.00 -15.48 4.82
CA THR A 293 23.64 -14.20 5.07
C THR A 293 23.68 -13.39 3.78
N LEU A 294 23.37 -12.10 3.90
CA LEU A 294 23.65 -11.08 2.90
C LEU A 294 24.74 -10.15 3.40
N ALA A 295 25.58 -9.66 2.49
CA ALA A 295 26.53 -8.60 2.77
C ALA A 295 26.71 -7.66 1.57
N LEU A 296 27.00 -6.39 1.87
CA LEU A 296 27.36 -5.38 0.87
C LEU A 296 28.82 -4.97 1.03
N LYS A 297 29.48 -4.76 -0.11
CA LYS A 297 30.78 -4.08 -0.15
C LYS A 297 30.61 -2.59 -0.45
N SER A 298 31.64 -1.81 -0.15
CA SER A 298 31.68 -0.36 -0.37
C SER A 298 31.52 0.07 -1.83
N ASP A 299 31.71 -0.84 -2.78
CA ASP A 299 31.50 -0.63 -4.22
C ASP A 299 30.03 -0.87 -4.65
N GLY A 300 29.13 -1.15 -3.71
CA GLY A 300 27.70 -1.38 -3.94
C GLY A 300 27.37 -2.77 -4.47
N THR A 301 28.33 -3.71 -4.47
CA THR A 301 28.07 -5.10 -4.85
C THR A 301 27.42 -5.90 -3.72
N LEU A 302 26.47 -6.78 -4.09
CA LEU A 302 25.73 -7.66 -3.18
C LEU A 302 26.34 -9.06 -3.16
N TRP A 303 26.48 -9.64 -1.98
CA TRP A 303 27.03 -10.97 -1.75
C TRP A 303 26.12 -11.78 -0.84
N ALA A 304 26.01 -13.08 -1.09
CA ALA A 304 25.16 -13.98 -0.33
C ALA A 304 25.75 -15.38 -0.19
N TRP A 305 25.48 -16.02 0.95
CA TRP A 305 25.88 -17.40 1.26
C TRP A 305 24.98 -18.01 2.36
N GLY A 306 25.11 -19.31 2.59
CA GLY A 306 24.32 -20.11 3.53
C GLY A 306 23.22 -20.94 2.86
N TYR A 307 22.16 -21.17 3.62
CA TYR A 307 20.95 -21.91 3.24
C TYR A 307 20.24 -21.27 2.04
N ASN A 308 19.79 -22.08 1.07
CA ASN A 308 19.25 -21.59 -0.20
C ASN A 308 18.07 -22.42 -0.76
N GLU A 309 17.42 -23.28 0.03
CA GLU A 309 16.34 -24.16 -0.48
C GLU A 309 15.22 -23.42 -1.25
N TYR A 310 14.93 -22.16 -0.88
CA TYR A 310 13.90 -21.32 -1.50
C TYR A 310 14.45 -20.23 -2.42
N GLY A 311 15.76 -20.26 -2.72
CA GLY A 311 16.42 -19.28 -3.57
C GLY A 311 16.76 -17.96 -2.87
N GLN A 312 16.77 -17.91 -1.54
CA GLN A 312 17.06 -16.72 -0.74
C GLN A 312 18.47 -16.16 -0.91
N LEU A 313 19.39 -16.88 -1.55
CA LEU A 313 20.68 -16.30 -1.96
C LEU A 313 20.58 -15.44 -3.22
N GLY A 314 19.49 -15.53 -4.00
CA GLY A 314 19.28 -14.69 -5.18
C GLY A 314 20.16 -15.02 -6.38
N GLN A 315 20.82 -16.17 -6.38
CA GLN A 315 21.83 -16.57 -7.36
C GLN A 315 21.28 -17.44 -8.51
N GLY A 316 19.96 -17.54 -8.67
CA GLY A 316 19.30 -18.34 -9.70
C GLY A 316 19.33 -19.85 -9.43
N THR A 317 19.68 -20.26 -8.21
CA THR A 317 19.78 -21.67 -7.79
C THR A 317 19.09 -21.87 -6.44
N THR A 318 18.87 -23.13 -6.06
CA THR A 318 18.34 -23.52 -4.73
C THR A 318 19.35 -24.33 -3.90
N THR A 319 20.63 -24.24 -4.24
CA THR A 319 21.72 -24.97 -3.58
C THR A 319 22.42 -24.08 -2.57
N ASP A 320 22.63 -24.60 -1.36
CA ASP A 320 23.36 -23.93 -0.30
C ASP A 320 24.79 -23.56 -0.73
N ARG A 321 25.33 -22.49 -0.15
CA ARG A 321 26.69 -22.02 -0.45
C ARG A 321 27.44 -21.78 0.85
N ASN A 322 28.51 -22.53 1.08
CA ASN A 322 29.40 -22.30 2.21
C ASN A 322 30.53 -21.29 1.92
N ILE A 323 30.53 -20.70 0.72
CA ILE A 323 31.46 -19.67 0.29
C ILE A 323 30.71 -18.38 -0.08
N ILE A 324 31.31 -17.25 0.29
CA ILE A 324 30.80 -15.92 -0.06
C ILE A 324 30.75 -15.75 -1.58
N THR A 325 29.55 -15.58 -2.14
CA THR A 325 29.33 -15.53 -3.59
C THR A 325 28.54 -14.28 -3.99
N GLN A 326 28.98 -13.59 -5.04
CA GLN A 326 28.32 -12.36 -5.50
C GLN A 326 26.93 -12.68 -6.11
N VAL A 327 25.96 -11.79 -5.87
CA VAL A 327 24.61 -11.87 -6.41
C VAL A 327 24.51 -10.97 -7.65
N GLY A 328 24.58 -11.58 -8.83
CA GLY A 328 24.56 -10.86 -10.09
C GLY A 328 25.76 -9.91 -10.27
N THR A 329 25.62 -8.94 -11.17
CA THR A 329 26.69 -7.97 -11.51
C THR A 329 26.33 -6.52 -11.18
N ASP A 330 25.13 -6.27 -10.63
CA ASP A 330 24.69 -4.93 -10.25
C ASP A 330 25.47 -4.44 -9.02
N ASN A 331 25.88 -3.18 -9.05
CA ASN A 331 26.69 -2.52 -8.03
C ASN A 331 25.99 -1.28 -7.46
N ARG A 332 24.67 -1.17 -7.65
CA ARG A 332 23.88 -0.04 -7.14
C ARG A 332 23.17 -0.38 -5.83
N TRP A 333 23.49 -1.49 -5.18
CA TRP A 333 22.87 -1.88 -3.92
C TRP A 333 23.35 -0.99 -2.78
N VAL A 334 22.42 -0.49 -1.97
CA VAL A 334 22.72 0.46 -0.86
C VAL A 334 22.22 -0.03 0.49
N SER A 335 21.29 -0.98 0.54
CA SER A 335 20.81 -1.57 1.80
C SER A 335 20.34 -3.00 1.59
N ILE A 336 20.49 -3.83 2.62
CA ILE A 336 20.13 -5.24 2.63
C ILE A 336 19.41 -5.62 3.91
N PHE A 337 18.44 -6.52 3.79
CA PHE A 337 17.64 -7.01 4.90
C PHE A 337 17.30 -8.48 4.68
N THR A 338 17.36 -9.26 5.74
CA THR A 338 17.02 -10.68 5.73
C THR A 338 15.84 -10.96 6.65
N GLY A 339 14.85 -11.70 6.16
CA GLY A 339 13.87 -12.34 7.01
C GLY A 339 14.32 -13.75 7.42
N ARG A 340 13.37 -14.64 7.71
CA ARG A 340 13.68 -16.05 8.00
C ARG A 340 14.38 -16.69 6.79
N VAL A 341 13.68 -16.71 5.66
CA VAL A 341 14.11 -17.38 4.42
C VAL A 341 13.77 -16.56 3.17
N HIS A 342 13.66 -15.25 3.33
CA HIS A 342 13.57 -14.28 2.24
C HIS A 342 14.58 -13.16 2.44
N SER A 343 14.87 -12.48 1.36
CA SER A 343 15.88 -11.45 1.26
C SER A 343 15.31 -10.23 0.56
N ILE A 344 15.77 -9.06 0.99
CA ILE A 344 15.31 -7.78 0.51
C ILE A 344 16.52 -6.87 0.35
N ALA A 345 16.54 -6.06 -0.70
CA ALA A 345 17.54 -5.04 -0.89
C ALA A 345 16.99 -3.79 -1.57
N LEU A 346 17.63 -2.66 -1.29
CA LEU A 346 17.37 -1.38 -1.93
C LEU A 346 18.52 -1.02 -2.86
N LYS A 347 18.20 -0.45 -4.01
CA LYS A 347 19.20 0.19 -4.89
C LYS A 347 19.25 1.69 -4.68
N SER A 348 20.31 2.32 -5.17
CA SER A 348 20.56 3.76 -5.07
C SER A 348 19.49 4.63 -5.77
N ASP A 349 18.72 4.04 -6.70
CA ASP A 349 17.55 4.68 -7.33
C ASP A 349 16.27 4.57 -6.47
N GLY A 350 16.36 4.00 -5.27
CA GLY A 350 15.24 3.80 -4.35
C GLY A 350 14.37 2.59 -4.69
N SER A 351 14.70 1.80 -5.72
CA SER A 351 13.94 0.60 -6.06
C SER A 351 14.12 -0.49 -5.01
N LEU A 352 13.00 -1.13 -4.65
CA LEU A 352 12.93 -2.23 -3.70
C LEU A 352 12.94 -3.56 -4.44
N TRP A 353 13.80 -4.48 -4.01
CA TRP A 353 13.96 -5.80 -4.62
C TRP A 353 13.84 -6.88 -3.56
N THR A 354 13.15 -7.97 -3.89
CA THR A 354 12.92 -9.08 -2.97
C THR A 354 13.11 -10.43 -3.66
N TRP A 355 13.54 -11.44 -2.91
CA TRP A 355 13.68 -12.82 -3.38
C TRP A 355 13.68 -13.83 -2.22
N GLY A 356 13.64 -15.12 -2.54
CA GLY A 356 13.55 -16.23 -1.59
C GLY A 356 12.14 -16.81 -1.48
N TYR A 357 11.81 -17.32 -0.30
CA TYR A 357 10.51 -17.89 0.02
C TYR A 357 9.38 -16.86 -0.13
N ASN A 358 8.17 -17.29 -0.54
CA ASN A 358 7.05 -16.36 -0.75
C ASN A 358 5.65 -16.97 -0.52
N LEU A 359 5.50 -18.08 0.20
CA LEU A 359 4.18 -18.75 0.31
C LEU A 359 3.08 -17.83 0.90
N TYR A 360 3.48 -16.88 1.74
CA TYR A 360 2.60 -15.92 2.42
C TYR A 360 2.65 -14.51 1.79
N GLY A 361 3.31 -14.33 0.65
CA GLY A 361 3.41 -13.04 -0.04
C GLY A 361 4.32 -12.00 0.60
N HIS A 362 5.23 -12.37 1.49
CA HIS A 362 6.19 -11.44 2.13
C HIS A 362 7.24 -10.88 1.18
N LEU A 363 7.33 -11.36 -0.07
CA LEU A 363 8.06 -10.66 -1.12
C LEU A 363 7.31 -9.42 -1.62
N GLY A 364 5.99 -9.34 -1.47
CA GLY A 364 5.19 -8.16 -1.81
C GLY A 364 4.92 -7.96 -3.29
N ASP A 365 5.17 -8.97 -4.14
CA ASP A 365 4.99 -8.90 -5.59
C ASP A 365 3.57 -9.24 -6.06
N GLY A 366 2.63 -9.39 -5.13
CA GLY A 366 1.25 -9.84 -5.39
C GLY A 366 1.15 -11.33 -5.70
N ALA A 367 2.28 -12.06 -5.78
CA ALA A 367 2.31 -13.49 -6.00
C ALA A 367 2.63 -14.25 -4.70
N ARG A 368 2.57 -15.58 -4.79
CA ARG A 368 2.88 -16.51 -3.70
C ARG A 368 3.96 -17.53 -4.08
N GLN A 369 4.77 -17.16 -5.07
CA GLN A 369 5.79 -18.02 -5.66
C GLN A 369 7.17 -17.53 -5.24
N ASN A 370 8.03 -18.47 -4.87
CA ASN A 370 9.41 -18.18 -4.53
C ASN A 370 10.13 -17.53 -5.72
N LYS A 371 11.12 -16.69 -5.44
CA LYS A 371 11.98 -16.09 -6.46
C LYS A 371 13.41 -16.46 -6.17
N HIS A 372 14.10 -17.03 -7.16
CA HIS A 372 15.49 -17.46 -7.00
C HIS A 372 16.50 -16.39 -7.41
N THR A 373 16.02 -15.25 -7.92
CA THR A 373 16.80 -14.06 -8.28
C THR A 373 16.07 -12.83 -7.75
N PRO A 374 16.79 -11.72 -7.45
CA PRO A 374 16.15 -10.47 -7.07
C PRO A 374 15.08 -10.04 -8.08
N VAL A 375 13.88 -9.73 -7.59
CA VAL A 375 12.77 -9.17 -8.38
C VAL A 375 12.37 -7.83 -7.80
N GLN A 376 12.20 -6.83 -8.66
CA GLN A 376 11.75 -5.51 -8.25
C GLN A 376 10.27 -5.53 -7.83
N ILE A 377 9.97 -4.89 -6.72
CA ILE A 377 8.61 -4.70 -6.20
C ILE A 377 8.10 -3.34 -6.64
N TYR A 378 6.90 -3.34 -7.20
CA TYR A 378 6.17 -2.14 -7.59
C TYR A 378 5.00 -1.92 -6.63
N PHE A 379 4.81 -0.68 -6.19
CA PHE A 379 3.58 -0.30 -5.51
C PHE A 379 2.41 -0.42 -6.45
N GLN A 380 1.25 -0.74 -5.91
CA GLN A 380 0.03 -0.74 -6.68
C GLN A 380 -0.87 0.38 -6.20
N TYR A 381 -1.17 1.32 -7.09
CA TYR A 381 -2.14 2.38 -6.83
C TYR A 381 -3.44 2.07 -7.53
N THR A 382 -4.55 2.36 -6.84
CA THR A 382 -5.87 2.39 -7.46
C THR A 382 -6.01 3.69 -8.24
N PHE A 383 -6.36 3.55 -9.52
CA PHE A 383 -6.80 4.64 -10.38
C PHE A 383 -8.31 4.53 -10.64
N THR A 384 -9.03 5.64 -10.47
CA THR A 384 -10.48 5.70 -10.62
C THR A 384 -10.89 6.69 -11.71
N VAL A 385 -11.81 6.29 -12.59
CA VAL A 385 -12.46 7.16 -13.56
C VAL A 385 -13.95 7.22 -13.26
N THR A 386 -14.51 8.43 -13.13
CA THR A 386 -15.96 8.63 -13.03
C THR A 386 -16.50 9.20 -14.33
N LYS A 387 -17.56 8.61 -14.89
CA LYS A 387 -18.28 9.17 -16.04
C LYS A 387 -19.45 10.02 -15.57
N THR A 388 -19.63 11.21 -16.16
CA THR A 388 -20.70 12.15 -15.82
C THR A 388 -21.27 12.83 -17.07
N GLY A 389 -22.32 13.63 -16.87
CA GLY A 389 -22.99 14.42 -17.91
C GLY A 389 -24.27 13.77 -18.44
N THR A 390 -24.90 14.45 -19.40
CA THR A 390 -26.18 14.04 -20.02
C THR A 390 -26.00 13.07 -21.18
N GLY A 391 -24.80 13.02 -21.76
CA GLY A 391 -24.45 12.15 -22.87
C GLY A 391 -23.94 10.79 -22.44
N THR A 392 -23.69 9.92 -23.42
CA THR A 392 -23.12 8.59 -23.18
C THR A 392 -21.79 8.42 -23.92
N GLY A 393 -20.92 7.58 -23.37
CA GLY A 393 -19.64 7.27 -23.97
C GLY A 393 -18.87 6.21 -23.18
N ARG A 394 -17.72 5.85 -23.74
CA ARG A 394 -16.78 4.90 -23.15
C ARG A 394 -15.48 5.62 -22.81
N VAL A 395 -14.86 5.23 -21.70
CA VAL A 395 -13.47 5.55 -21.40
C VAL A 395 -12.64 4.29 -21.53
N THR A 396 -11.51 4.40 -22.22
CA THR A 396 -10.47 3.37 -22.28
C THR A 396 -9.18 3.93 -21.73
N ALA A 397 -8.38 3.05 -21.13
CA ALA A 397 -7.02 3.36 -20.68
C ALA A 397 -6.01 2.52 -21.47
N GLY A 398 -4.78 2.99 -21.56
CA GLY A 398 -3.67 2.29 -22.22
C GLY A 398 -3.28 0.96 -21.54
N GLU A 399 -2.26 0.28 -22.08
CA GLU A 399 -1.90 -1.10 -21.73
C GLU A 399 -1.68 -1.37 -20.23
N ASN A 400 -1.23 -0.37 -19.48
CA ASN A 400 -0.96 -0.51 -18.05
C ASN A 400 -2.23 -0.58 -17.19
N CYS A 401 -3.40 -0.17 -17.69
CA CYS A 401 -4.63 -0.08 -16.92
C CYS A 401 -5.82 -0.66 -17.68
N THR A 402 -6.37 -1.77 -17.18
CA THR A 402 -7.66 -2.30 -17.65
C THR A 402 -8.77 -1.89 -16.69
N LEU A 403 -9.59 -0.90 -17.08
CA LEU A 403 -10.68 -0.37 -16.25
C LEU A 403 -11.81 -1.39 -16.09
N LYS A 404 -12.05 -1.81 -14.84
CA LYS A 404 -13.21 -2.59 -14.41
C LYS A 404 -14.33 -1.65 -13.97
N TRP A 405 -15.49 -1.76 -14.61
CA TRP A 405 -16.61 -0.81 -14.43
C TRP A 405 -17.68 -1.36 -13.51
N THR A 406 -18.12 -0.52 -12.57
CA THR A 406 -19.35 -0.67 -11.80
C THR A 406 -20.14 0.62 -11.96
N ASN A 407 -21.28 0.55 -12.64
CA ASN A 407 -22.06 1.73 -13.06
C ASN A 407 -21.19 2.73 -13.85
N ASN A 408 -21.10 3.97 -13.37
CA ASN A 408 -20.31 5.03 -13.98
C ASN A 408 -18.90 5.17 -13.41
N ILE A 409 -18.45 4.22 -12.58
CA ILE A 409 -17.12 4.25 -11.96
C ILE A 409 -16.29 3.10 -12.52
N GLY A 410 -15.19 3.45 -13.20
CA GLY A 410 -14.17 2.53 -13.68
C GLY A 410 -12.98 2.55 -12.74
N THR A 411 -12.46 1.38 -12.36
CA THR A 411 -11.27 1.28 -11.50
C THR A 411 -10.24 0.35 -12.12
N CYS A 412 -8.96 0.66 -11.94
CA CYS A 412 -7.88 -0.28 -12.22
C CYS A 412 -6.81 -0.16 -11.14
N THR A 413 -6.05 -1.23 -10.96
CA THR A 413 -4.87 -1.26 -10.09
C THR A 413 -3.65 -1.27 -10.98
N VAL A 414 -2.75 -0.34 -10.75
CA VAL A 414 -1.61 -0.03 -11.64
C VAL A 414 -0.34 0.07 -10.81
N ASN A 415 0.76 -0.38 -11.39
CA ASN A 415 2.06 -0.28 -10.74
C ASN A 415 2.51 1.18 -10.62
N ASP A 416 3.28 1.50 -9.60
CA ASP A 416 3.90 2.80 -9.39
C ASP A 416 4.81 3.17 -10.56
N ASN A 417 4.75 4.43 -10.94
CA ASN A 417 5.29 5.02 -12.15
C ASN A 417 4.80 4.41 -13.48
N ALA A 418 3.78 3.55 -13.46
CA ALA A 418 3.14 3.14 -14.71
C ALA A 418 2.49 4.35 -15.38
N THR A 419 2.78 4.52 -16.67
CA THR A 419 2.16 5.55 -17.49
C THR A 419 0.73 5.13 -17.84
N ILE A 420 -0.24 5.97 -17.51
CA ILE A 420 -1.65 5.80 -17.90
C ILE A 420 -1.96 6.84 -18.97
N THR A 421 -2.50 6.38 -20.09
CA THR A 421 -3.10 7.25 -21.12
C THR A 421 -4.59 6.96 -21.21
N LEU A 422 -5.41 8.00 -21.13
CA LEU A 422 -6.87 7.92 -21.14
C LEU A 422 -7.47 8.48 -22.42
N PHE A 423 -8.53 7.83 -22.89
CA PHE A 423 -9.27 8.20 -24.09
C PHE A 423 -10.77 8.27 -23.77
N GLY A 424 -11.39 9.42 -24.04
CA GLY A 424 -12.84 9.62 -23.96
C GLY A 424 -13.48 9.44 -25.32
N ILE A 425 -14.27 8.40 -25.50
CA ILE A 425 -14.87 8.03 -26.79
C ILE A 425 -16.39 8.22 -26.68
N PRO A 426 -16.96 9.29 -27.26
CA PRO A 426 -18.39 9.52 -27.18
C PRO A 426 -19.15 8.49 -28.04
N ASN A 427 -20.33 8.09 -27.58
CA ASN A 427 -21.25 7.30 -28.40
C ASN A 427 -21.96 8.20 -29.42
N THR A 428 -22.60 7.59 -30.42
CA THR A 428 -23.44 8.30 -31.39
C THR A 428 -24.48 9.17 -30.69
N GLY A 429 -24.56 10.45 -31.05
CA GLY A 429 -25.48 11.42 -30.44
C GLY A 429 -24.98 12.04 -29.12
N SER A 430 -23.71 11.85 -28.77
CA SER A 430 -23.06 12.53 -27.65
C SER A 430 -21.72 13.14 -28.08
N THR A 431 -21.20 14.07 -27.30
CA THR A 431 -19.85 14.64 -27.48
C THR A 431 -19.07 14.49 -26.18
N PHE A 432 -17.76 14.30 -26.30
CA PHE A 432 -16.87 14.27 -25.14
C PHE A 432 -16.53 15.70 -24.75
N ALA A 433 -17.07 16.17 -23.63
CA ALA A 433 -16.88 17.54 -23.14
C ALA A 433 -15.52 17.75 -22.46
N GLY A 434 -14.84 16.65 -22.12
CA GLY A 434 -13.46 16.66 -21.63
C GLY A 434 -13.28 16.00 -20.27
N TRP A 435 -12.03 16.01 -19.83
CA TRP A 435 -11.60 15.63 -18.49
C TRP A 435 -11.74 16.83 -17.56
N SER A 436 -12.13 16.56 -16.31
CA SER A 436 -12.04 17.54 -15.23
C SER A 436 -11.08 17.07 -14.13
N ILE A 437 -10.65 18.04 -13.32
CA ILE A 437 -9.59 17.91 -12.32
C ILE A 437 -9.80 16.66 -11.47
N GLY A 438 -8.76 15.83 -11.47
CA GLY A 438 -8.65 14.64 -10.66
C GLY A 438 -8.10 14.87 -9.27
N THR A 439 -7.85 13.77 -8.58
CA THR A 439 -6.97 13.74 -7.39
C THR A 439 -5.69 13.00 -7.72
N GLY A 440 -4.66 13.23 -6.92
CA GLY A 440 -3.37 12.55 -7.06
C GLY A 440 -2.61 12.97 -8.32
N SER A 441 -2.00 12.00 -8.99
CA SER A 441 -1.20 12.19 -10.21
C SER A 441 -2.02 12.65 -11.43
N ALA A 442 -3.35 12.48 -11.38
CA ALA A 442 -4.28 12.92 -12.43
C ALA A 442 -4.82 14.36 -12.22
N SER A 443 -4.27 15.11 -11.26
CA SER A 443 -4.73 16.45 -10.89
C SER A 443 -4.71 17.47 -12.04
N LEU A 444 -3.90 17.26 -13.07
CA LEU A 444 -3.79 18.13 -14.24
C LEU A 444 -4.59 17.66 -15.47
N CYS A 445 -5.28 16.51 -15.40
CA CYS A 445 -6.09 16.02 -16.52
C CYS A 445 -7.26 16.96 -16.78
N THR A 446 -7.14 17.81 -17.81
CA THR A 446 -8.17 18.77 -18.21
C THR A 446 -8.30 18.84 -19.74
N GLY A 447 -9.48 19.24 -20.21
CA GLY A 447 -9.75 19.47 -21.63
C GLY A 447 -10.16 18.21 -22.42
N ILE A 448 -10.24 18.34 -23.74
CA ILE A 448 -10.85 17.35 -24.64
C ILE A 448 -9.88 16.33 -25.25
N GLY A 449 -8.57 16.49 -25.01
CA GLY A 449 -7.53 15.61 -25.54
C GLY A 449 -7.34 14.34 -24.70
N ASN A 450 -6.39 13.48 -25.12
CA ASN A 450 -5.97 12.34 -24.31
C ASN A 450 -5.23 12.84 -23.07
N CYS A 451 -5.50 12.28 -21.91
CA CYS A 451 -4.70 12.58 -20.71
C CYS A 451 -3.65 11.50 -20.50
N THR A 452 -2.37 11.88 -20.41
CA THR A 452 -1.27 10.96 -20.09
C THR A 452 -0.52 11.43 -18.85
N PHE A 453 -0.33 10.53 -17.90
CA PHE A 453 0.41 10.81 -16.66
C PHE A 453 0.99 9.52 -16.07
N ASN A 454 2.02 9.64 -15.24
CA ASN A 454 2.55 8.53 -14.45
C ASN A 454 1.82 8.48 -13.11
N ILE A 455 1.41 7.29 -12.69
CA ILE A 455 0.77 7.14 -11.38
C ILE A 455 1.82 7.03 -10.28
N THR A 456 1.70 7.84 -9.24
CA THR A 456 2.63 7.88 -8.09
C THR A 456 1.89 7.86 -6.75
N GLN A 457 0.55 7.87 -6.80
CA GLN A 457 -0.35 7.80 -5.66
C GLN A 457 -1.75 7.43 -6.16
N HIS A 458 -2.66 7.08 -5.25
CA HIS A 458 -4.08 6.93 -5.58
C HIS A 458 -4.58 8.16 -6.31
N SER A 459 -5.18 7.92 -7.48
CA SER A 459 -5.54 9.00 -8.39
C SER A 459 -6.95 8.79 -8.92
N SER A 460 -7.64 9.88 -9.19
CA SER A 460 -8.98 9.82 -9.80
C SER A 460 -9.11 10.87 -10.88
N VAL A 461 -10.04 10.70 -11.82
CA VAL A 461 -10.40 11.72 -12.83
C VAL A 461 -11.88 11.57 -13.20
N THR A 462 -12.49 12.65 -13.70
CA THR A 462 -13.86 12.61 -14.22
C THR A 462 -13.86 12.86 -15.73
N ALA A 463 -14.65 12.07 -16.45
CA ALA A 463 -14.88 12.17 -17.89
C ALA A 463 -16.33 12.59 -18.15
N THR A 464 -16.52 13.75 -18.79
CA THR A 464 -17.86 14.30 -19.04
C THR A 464 -18.29 14.04 -20.48
N PHE A 465 -19.47 13.47 -20.66
CA PHE A 465 -20.14 13.32 -21.96
C PHE A 465 -21.42 14.14 -21.97
N ILE A 466 -21.65 14.92 -23.03
CA ILE A 466 -22.87 15.73 -23.18
C ILE A 466 -23.63 15.28 -24.40
N SER A 467 -24.93 15.06 -24.26
CA SER A 467 -25.84 14.98 -25.41
C SER A 467 -26.12 16.42 -25.86
N PRO A 468 -26.37 16.66 -27.14
CA PRO A 468 -27.03 17.90 -27.53
C PRO A 468 -28.36 18.03 -26.76
N ASN A 469 -28.73 19.27 -26.40
CA ASN A 469 -30.00 19.57 -25.73
C ASN A 469 -31.21 18.94 -26.47
N PRO A 470 -32.30 18.61 -25.76
CA PRO A 470 -33.54 18.19 -26.42
C PRO A 470 -33.97 19.24 -27.45
N PRO A 471 -34.58 18.83 -28.57
CA PRO A 471 -34.98 19.75 -29.64
C PRO A 471 -36.05 20.73 -29.15
N ASP A 472 -35.95 21.99 -29.56
CA ASP A 472 -37.01 22.98 -29.34
C ASP A 472 -38.27 22.54 -30.12
N LEU A 473 -39.33 22.24 -29.39
CA LEU A 473 -40.60 21.76 -29.96
C LEU A 473 -41.71 22.78 -29.67
N GLU A 474 -42.38 23.25 -30.71
CA GLU A 474 -43.59 24.07 -30.59
C GLU A 474 -44.82 23.26 -30.99
N GLY A 475 -45.91 23.32 -30.23
CA GLY A 475 -47.17 22.64 -30.55
C GLY A 475 -48.35 23.60 -30.63
N VAL A 476 -49.08 23.55 -31.74
CA VAL A 476 -50.26 24.39 -31.99
C VAL A 476 -51.49 23.51 -32.24
N TRP A 477 -52.57 23.76 -31.50
CA TRP A 477 -53.84 23.08 -31.69
C TRP A 477 -54.49 23.48 -33.01
N GLN A 478 -54.90 22.50 -33.81
CA GLN A 478 -55.61 22.75 -35.08
C GLN A 478 -57.12 22.59 -34.96
N SER A 479 -57.57 21.65 -34.13
CA SER A 479 -59.00 21.49 -33.83
C SER A 479 -59.20 20.67 -32.56
N LEU A 480 -60.25 21.00 -31.82
CA LEU A 480 -60.79 20.18 -30.73
C LEU A 480 -62.32 20.20 -30.85
N SER A 481 -62.93 19.03 -30.94
CA SER A 481 -64.38 18.90 -31.10
C SER A 481 -64.91 17.73 -30.29
N GLY A 482 -66.03 17.96 -29.62
CA GLY A 482 -66.73 16.96 -28.80
C GLY A 482 -68.12 16.68 -29.36
N ARG A 483 -68.50 15.40 -29.44
CA ARG A 483 -69.87 14.99 -29.78
C ARG A 483 -70.38 13.95 -28.80
N SER A 484 -71.57 14.20 -28.27
CA SER A 484 -72.29 13.24 -27.41
C SER A 484 -72.91 12.11 -28.25
N PHE A 485 -72.72 10.88 -27.79
CA PHE A 485 -73.35 9.67 -28.31
C PHE A 485 -73.97 8.90 -27.13
N GLY A 486 -75.16 9.30 -26.70
CA GLY A 486 -75.86 8.68 -25.57
C GLY A 486 -75.07 8.88 -24.26
N ALA A 487 -74.77 7.78 -23.54
CA ALA A 487 -74.00 7.82 -22.29
C ALA A 487 -72.47 7.94 -22.48
N ARG A 488 -71.98 8.18 -23.72
CA ARG A 488 -70.56 8.34 -24.01
C ARG A 488 -70.30 9.64 -24.77
N TYR A 489 -69.19 10.29 -24.45
CA TYR A 489 -68.76 11.52 -25.10
C TYR A 489 -67.51 11.25 -25.94
N MET A 490 -67.57 11.52 -27.26
CA MET A 490 -66.40 11.37 -28.13
C MET A 490 -65.68 12.71 -28.26
N VAL A 491 -64.42 12.74 -27.87
CA VAL A 491 -63.52 13.88 -28.11
C VAL A 491 -62.60 13.54 -29.28
N ARG A 492 -62.49 14.47 -30.23
CA ARG A 492 -61.51 14.44 -31.32
C ARG A 492 -60.70 15.71 -31.32
N GLY A 493 -59.38 15.58 -31.40
CA GLY A 493 -58.50 16.72 -31.54
C GLY A 493 -57.36 16.45 -32.49
N SER A 494 -56.74 17.54 -32.95
CA SER A 494 -55.49 17.49 -33.71
C SER A 494 -54.51 18.55 -33.22
N LEU A 495 -53.27 18.11 -32.99
CA LEU A 495 -52.16 18.95 -32.55
C LEU A 495 -51.05 18.86 -33.59
N VAL A 496 -50.53 20.00 -34.05
CA VAL A 496 -49.33 20.02 -34.90
C VAL A 496 -48.13 20.32 -34.02
N ILE A 497 -47.19 19.39 -34.00
CA ILE A 497 -45.90 19.58 -33.33
C ILE A 497 -44.85 19.90 -34.40
N ARG A 498 -44.10 20.98 -34.20
CA ARG A 498 -42.99 21.43 -35.05
C ARG A 498 -41.69 21.35 -34.28
N ASN A 499 -40.65 20.83 -34.93
CA ASN A 499 -39.28 20.93 -34.42
C ASN A 499 -38.67 22.24 -34.95
N THR A 500 -38.60 23.25 -34.08
CA THR A 500 -38.06 24.58 -34.39
C THR A 500 -36.55 24.67 -34.16
N GLY A 501 -35.96 23.67 -33.50
CA GLY A 501 -34.52 23.55 -33.31
C GLY A 501 -33.76 23.10 -34.57
N LEU A 502 -32.44 23.35 -34.57
CA LEU A 502 -31.52 22.96 -35.65
C LEU A 502 -31.15 21.46 -35.66
N GLN A 503 -31.74 20.64 -34.79
CA GLN A 503 -31.30 19.26 -34.54
C GLN A 503 -32.35 18.20 -34.93
N ALA A 504 -31.87 17.03 -35.38
CA ALA A 504 -32.72 15.88 -35.68
C ALA A 504 -33.17 15.19 -34.39
N ALA A 505 -34.48 15.01 -34.21
CA ALA A 505 -35.03 14.58 -32.94
C ALA A 505 -35.07 13.06 -32.73
N GLY A 506 -34.98 12.66 -31.45
CA GLY A 506 -35.22 11.29 -30.97
C GLY A 506 -36.67 10.83 -31.10
N ARG A 507 -36.97 9.63 -30.57
CA ARG A 507 -38.34 9.08 -30.52
C ARG A 507 -39.13 9.75 -29.39
N PHE A 508 -40.27 10.35 -29.74
CA PHE A 508 -41.22 10.91 -28.78
C PHE A 508 -42.43 10.04 -28.63
N THR A 509 -43.02 10.08 -27.44
CA THR A 509 -44.31 9.49 -27.13
C THR A 509 -45.28 10.60 -26.75
N VAL A 510 -46.46 10.61 -27.37
CA VAL A 510 -47.53 11.52 -26.95
C VAL A 510 -48.58 10.76 -26.17
N ALA A 511 -48.80 11.22 -24.94
CA ALA A 511 -49.79 10.69 -24.01
C ALA A 511 -50.85 11.75 -23.74
N TYR A 512 -52.07 11.29 -23.46
CA TYR A 512 -53.15 12.16 -23.02
C TYR A 512 -53.78 11.60 -21.76
N TYR A 513 -54.11 12.49 -20.83
CA TYR A 513 -54.78 12.18 -19.57
C TYR A 513 -55.78 13.27 -19.20
N LEU A 514 -56.75 12.91 -18.36
CA LEU A 514 -57.65 13.85 -17.71
C LEU A 514 -56.98 14.31 -16.42
N SER A 515 -56.89 15.62 -16.23
CA SER A 515 -56.49 16.21 -14.95
C SER A 515 -57.73 16.84 -14.34
N ASP A 516 -58.15 16.33 -13.19
CA ASP A 516 -59.26 16.93 -12.45
C ASP A 516 -58.77 18.16 -11.64
N ASP A 517 -57.46 18.30 -11.36
CA ASP A 517 -56.97 19.29 -10.38
C ASP A 517 -55.54 19.84 -10.61
N GLY A 518 -54.91 19.59 -11.77
CA GLY A 518 -53.62 20.19 -12.13
C GLY A 518 -52.37 19.64 -11.43
N VAL A 519 -52.45 18.51 -10.70
CA VAL A 519 -51.29 17.85 -10.09
C VAL A 519 -51.39 16.33 -10.26
N THR A 520 -50.30 15.73 -10.79
CA THR A 520 -49.99 14.29 -10.97
C THR A 520 -50.72 13.49 -12.07
N PRO A 521 -50.00 12.92 -13.07
CA PRO A 521 -50.56 12.12 -14.15
C PRO A 521 -50.67 10.63 -13.76
N ASP A 522 -51.55 10.29 -12.80
CA ASP A 522 -51.67 8.89 -12.34
C ASP A 522 -52.60 8.01 -13.19
N SER A 523 -53.08 8.51 -14.33
CA SER A 523 -53.69 7.64 -15.34
C SER A 523 -53.42 8.13 -16.76
N ILE A 524 -52.35 7.60 -17.39
CA ILE A 524 -52.22 7.66 -18.85
C ILE A 524 -53.43 6.89 -19.42
N LEU A 525 -54.45 7.62 -19.85
CA LEU A 525 -55.68 7.01 -20.39
C LEU A 525 -55.44 6.33 -21.73
N LYS A 526 -54.42 6.76 -22.50
CA LYS A 526 -53.89 6.06 -23.67
C LYS A 526 -52.61 6.70 -24.21
N THR A 527 -51.71 5.87 -24.74
CA THR A 527 -50.61 6.31 -25.60
C THR A 527 -51.10 6.48 -27.04
N ALA A 528 -51.02 7.68 -27.60
CA ALA A 528 -51.58 7.98 -28.92
C ALA A 528 -50.66 7.59 -30.08
N SER A 529 -49.35 7.88 -29.98
CA SER A 529 -48.40 7.53 -31.05
C SER A 529 -46.95 7.75 -30.63
N VAL A 530 -46.05 6.95 -31.21
CA VAL A 530 -44.59 7.15 -31.14
C VAL A 530 -44.10 7.63 -32.50
N PHE A 531 -43.27 8.66 -32.55
CA PHE A 531 -42.73 9.21 -33.79
C PHE A 531 -41.42 9.97 -33.62
N SER A 532 -40.74 10.24 -34.72
CA SER A 532 -39.55 11.10 -34.80
C SER A 532 -39.82 12.28 -35.74
N LEU A 533 -39.17 13.42 -35.47
CA LEU A 533 -39.31 14.67 -36.23
C LEU A 533 -37.92 15.22 -36.59
N SER A 534 -37.60 15.30 -37.88
CA SER A 534 -36.37 15.97 -38.33
C SER A 534 -36.45 17.49 -38.08
N ALA A 535 -35.29 18.17 -38.05
CA ALA A 535 -35.23 19.62 -37.90
C ALA A 535 -36.10 20.34 -38.96
N GLY A 536 -36.89 21.31 -38.53
CA GLY A 536 -37.82 22.07 -39.39
C GLY A 536 -39.05 21.29 -39.87
N ALA A 537 -39.18 20.00 -39.55
CA ALA A 537 -40.36 19.21 -39.90
C ALA A 537 -41.49 19.44 -38.90
N SER A 538 -42.72 19.17 -39.36
CA SER A 538 -43.91 19.19 -38.53
C SER A 538 -44.72 17.90 -38.71
N ARG A 539 -45.43 17.50 -37.67
CA ARG A 539 -46.33 16.35 -37.70
C ARG A 539 -47.64 16.68 -37.02
N THR A 540 -48.73 16.42 -37.73
CA THR A 540 -50.07 16.46 -37.15
C THR A 540 -50.35 15.14 -36.45
N LEU A 541 -50.71 15.23 -35.18
CA LEU A 541 -51.18 14.11 -34.38
C LEU A 541 -52.68 14.27 -34.21
N SER A 542 -53.43 13.29 -34.69
CA SER A 542 -54.88 13.22 -34.50
C SER A 542 -55.20 12.19 -33.45
N PHE A 543 -56.10 12.52 -32.54
CA PHE A 543 -56.58 11.57 -31.53
C PHE A 543 -58.10 11.56 -31.49
N SER A 544 -58.64 10.42 -31.09
CA SER A 544 -60.07 10.24 -30.83
C SER A 544 -60.26 9.29 -29.66
N HIS A 545 -61.04 9.70 -28.65
CA HIS A 545 -61.32 8.88 -27.48
C HIS A 545 -62.78 9.02 -27.05
N PHE A 546 -63.32 7.97 -26.43
CA PHE A 546 -64.66 7.93 -25.86
C PHE A 546 -64.57 7.99 -24.33
N ALA A 547 -65.02 9.09 -23.73
CA ALA A 547 -65.16 9.23 -22.29
C ALA A 547 -66.55 8.78 -21.80
N SER A 548 -66.64 8.31 -20.56
CA SER A 548 -67.85 7.70 -19.99
C SER A 548 -68.82 8.66 -19.31
N GLN A 549 -68.48 9.95 -19.11
CA GLN A 549 -69.37 10.97 -18.51
C GLN A 549 -69.13 12.38 -19.08
N SER A 550 -70.09 13.30 -18.88
CA SER A 550 -70.03 14.69 -19.35
C SER A 550 -68.97 15.52 -18.62
N LEU A 551 -67.96 15.97 -19.37
CA LEU A 551 -66.95 17.00 -19.12
C LEU A 551 -67.07 17.80 -17.81
N GLN A 552 -66.15 17.56 -16.87
CA GLN A 552 -65.72 18.58 -15.89
C GLN A 552 -64.20 18.71 -15.70
N GLY A 553 -63.36 17.82 -16.27
CA GLY A 553 -61.90 17.90 -16.18
C GLY A 553 -61.23 18.45 -17.44
N LYS A 554 -60.03 19.05 -17.29
CA LYS A 554 -59.20 19.54 -18.40
C LYS A 554 -58.43 18.38 -19.05
N TYR A 555 -58.44 18.30 -20.38
CA TYR A 555 -57.60 17.35 -21.11
C TYR A 555 -56.19 17.91 -21.27
N ILE A 556 -55.19 17.16 -20.79
CA ILE A 556 -53.78 17.52 -20.95
C ILE A 556 -53.12 16.57 -21.94
N ILE A 557 -52.38 17.14 -22.89
CA ILE A 557 -51.47 16.40 -23.77
C ILE A 557 -50.04 16.63 -23.30
N ALA A 558 -49.35 15.53 -23.01
CA ALA A 558 -47.93 15.51 -22.67
C ALA A 558 -47.11 14.93 -23.81
N VAL A 559 -46.01 15.60 -24.16
CA VAL A 559 -44.93 15.03 -24.98
C VAL A 559 -43.88 14.47 -24.04
N ILE A 560 -43.53 13.21 -24.23
CA ILE A 560 -42.65 12.45 -23.35
C ILE A 560 -41.46 11.92 -24.15
N ASP A 561 -40.26 12.03 -23.61
CA ASP A 561 -39.05 11.39 -24.13
C ASP A 561 -38.52 10.31 -23.16
N SER A 562 -37.29 9.82 -23.37
CA SER A 562 -36.68 8.83 -22.48
C SER A 562 -36.36 9.35 -21.07
N GLY A 563 -36.37 10.66 -20.85
CA GLY A 563 -36.09 11.34 -19.58
C GLY A 563 -37.34 11.80 -18.82
N GLY A 564 -38.52 11.84 -19.44
CA GLY A 564 -39.78 12.20 -18.78
C GLY A 564 -40.68 13.08 -19.64
N VAL A 565 -41.64 13.77 -19.01
CA VAL A 565 -42.49 14.75 -19.70
C VAL A 565 -41.65 15.97 -20.05
N ILE A 566 -41.54 16.27 -21.34
CA ILE A 566 -40.76 17.40 -21.86
C ILE A 566 -41.64 18.61 -22.23
N GLY A 567 -42.97 18.45 -22.19
CA GLY A 567 -43.91 19.56 -22.29
C GLY A 567 -45.37 19.13 -22.22
N GLU A 568 -46.22 20.01 -21.69
CA GLU A 568 -47.65 19.78 -21.51
C GLU A 568 -48.47 20.96 -22.04
N THR A 569 -49.64 20.68 -22.59
CA THR A 569 -50.62 21.71 -22.98
C THR A 569 -52.03 21.27 -22.65
N ASP A 570 -52.87 22.23 -22.28
CA ASP A 570 -54.30 22.05 -22.16
C ASP A 570 -55.06 22.66 -23.36
N GLU A 571 -56.38 22.56 -23.34
CA GLU A 571 -57.30 23.07 -24.37
C GLU A 571 -57.41 24.61 -24.44
N THR A 572 -56.78 25.33 -23.52
CA THR A 572 -56.82 26.80 -23.43
C THR A 572 -55.50 27.48 -23.80
N ASN A 573 -54.41 26.73 -23.92
CA ASN A 573 -53.08 27.24 -24.21
C ASN A 573 -52.44 26.52 -25.42
N ASN A 574 -51.44 27.15 -26.04
CA ASN A 574 -50.54 26.48 -26.99
C ASN A 574 -49.39 25.80 -26.24
N LEU A 575 -48.90 24.68 -26.76
CA LEU A 575 -47.72 23.98 -26.23
C LEU A 575 -46.46 24.78 -26.60
N ALA A 576 -45.83 25.41 -25.62
CA ALA A 576 -44.50 25.99 -25.78
C ALA A 576 -43.49 25.15 -24.98
N ILE A 577 -42.62 24.42 -25.68
CA ILE A 577 -41.45 23.80 -25.06
C ILE A 577 -40.26 24.69 -25.40
N GLY A 578 -39.93 25.58 -24.46
CA GLY A 578 -38.78 26.46 -24.53
C GLY A 578 -38.14 26.57 -23.15
N LEU A 579 -36.85 26.28 -23.08
CA LEU A 579 -35.93 26.51 -21.95
C LEU A 579 -36.57 26.45 -20.55
N ILE A 580 -36.73 25.25 -20.00
CA ILE A 580 -36.69 25.10 -18.54
C ILE A 580 -35.20 25.05 -18.18
N ASN A 581 -34.72 26.11 -17.52
CA ASN A 581 -33.34 26.23 -17.01
C ASN A 581 -32.98 25.12 -16.02
#